data_AF-A0A438C4B7-F1
#
_entry.id   AF-A0A438C4B7-F1
#
_cell.length_a   1.000
_cell.length_b   1.000
_cell.length_c   1.000
_cell.angle_alpha   90.00
_cell.angle_beta   90.00
_cell.angle_gamma   90.00
#
_symmetry.space_group_name_H-M   'P 1'
#
loop_
_entity.id
_entity.type
_entity.pdbx_description
1 polymer ?
#
loop_
_entity_poly.entity_id
_entity_poly.type
_entity_poly.pdbx_seq_one_letter_code
_entity_poly.pdbx_strand_id
1 'polypeptide(L)'
;MGEIEVEVISIDTIKPSSPTPAHLLHFQLSFLDQVLTPIFIPIIIFYPMDGDVKVDTIERSIWLKKTLSMTLVQFYPLAERVKDNLFIDCTDQGVPYFEAQVKCQLSNGMAIGVCISHKVADASSMVTFVNG
;
A
#
# COMPACT_ATOMS: atom_id res chain seq x y z
N MET A 1 -8.01 22.71 -19.03
CA MET A 1 -7.89 21.82 -17.86
C MET A 1 -6.71 22.36 -17.07
N GLY A 2 -6.93 22.87 -15.86
CA GLY A 2 -5.84 23.48 -15.06
C GLY A 2 -4.80 22.43 -14.67
N GLU A 3 -3.54 22.83 -14.57
CA GLU A 3 -2.49 21.95 -14.04
C GLU A 3 -2.75 21.67 -12.55
N ILE A 4 -2.66 20.40 -12.16
CA ILE A 4 -2.75 19.98 -10.77
C ILE A 4 -1.32 19.87 -10.25
N GLU A 5 -0.96 20.71 -9.30
CA GLU A 5 0.35 20.65 -8.66
C GLU A 5 0.31 19.69 -7.46
N VAL A 6 1.17 18.68 -7.48
CA VAL A 6 1.29 17.66 -6.43
C VAL A 6 2.70 17.73 -5.86
N GLU A 7 2.81 17.86 -4.54
CA GLU A 7 4.07 17.95 -3.81
C GLU A 7 4.18 16.78 -2.83
N VAL A 8 5.20 15.95 -2.97
CA VAL A 8 5.49 14.86 -2.02
C VAL A 8 6.14 15.46 -0.77
N ILE A 9 5.49 15.28 0.37
CA ILE A 9 5.92 15.82 1.67
C ILE A 9 6.79 14.82 2.41
N SER A 10 6.46 13.52 2.34
CA SER A 10 7.20 12.48 3.03
C SER A 10 7.24 11.18 2.23
N ILE A 11 8.33 10.44 2.42
CA ILE A 11 8.55 9.11 1.86
C ILE A 11 9.07 8.26 3.01
N ASP A 12 8.33 7.21 3.33
CA ASP A 12 8.67 6.25 4.36
C ASP A 12 8.70 4.83 3.80
N THR A 13 9.36 3.92 4.52
CA THR A 13 9.24 2.48 4.28
C THR A 13 8.55 1.85 5.47
N ILE A 14 7.35 1.32 5.27
CA ILE A 14 6.54 0.71 6.33
C ILE A 14 6.79 -0.80 6.35
N LYS A 15 7.32 -1.28 7.48
CA LYS A 15 7.57 -2.70 7.72
C LYS A 15 6.41 -3.33 8.50
N PRO A 16 6.25 -4.66 8.44
CA PRO A 16 5.37 -5.39 9.35
C PRO A 16 5.67 -5.06 10.81
N SER A 17 4.64 -4.95 11.66
CA SER A 17 4.79 -4.60 13.08
C SER A 17 5.44 -5.71 13.91
N SER A 18 5.45 -6.94 13.39
CA SER A 18 6.16 -8.09 13.97
C SER A 18 6.87 -8.87 12.86
N PRO A 19 8.02 -9.50 13.16
CA PRO A 19 8.78 -10.24 12.16
C PRO A 19 7.99 -11.40 11.54
N THR A 20 8.22 -11.65 10.26
CA THR A 20 7.67 -12.82 9.57
C THR A 20 8.23 -14.11 10.19
N PRO A 21 7.39 -15.05 10.65
CA PRO A 21 7.85 -16.33 11.20
C PRO A 21 8.70 -17.14 10.22
N ALA A 22 9.67 -17.89 10.74
CA ALA A 22 10.67 -18.62 9.92
C ALA A 22 10.08 -19.53 8.83
N HIS A 23 8.92 -20.15 9.08
CA HIS A 23 8.25 -21.04 8.13
C HIS A 23 7.46 -20.30 7.04
N LEU A 24 7.28 -18.98 7.16
CA LEU A 24 6.59 -18.10 6.21
C LEU A 24 7.56 -17.25 5.40
N LEU A 25 8.87 -17.38 5.62
CA LEU A 25 9.90 -16.60 4.92
C LEU A 25 9.93 -16.83 3.41
N HIS A 26 9.29 -17.88 2.91
CA HIS A 26 9.29 -18.21 1.50
C HIS A 26 7.86 -18.38 0.98
N PHE A 27 7.39 -17.42 0.18
CA PHE A 27 6.09 -17.50 -0.46
C PHE A 27 6.25 -17.91 -1.93
N GLN A 28 5.79 -19.12 -2.28
CA GLN A 28 5.93 -19.66 -3.63
C GLN A 28 4.85 -19.09 -4.55
N LEU A 29 5.26 -18.56 -5.70
CA LEU A 29 4.32 -18.09 -6.73
C LEU A 29 3.70 -19.28 -7.45
N SER A 30 2.39 -19.22 -7.67
CA SER A 30 1.67 -20.21 -8.46
C SER A 30 2.04 -20.10 -9.94
N PHE A 31 1.70 -21.12 -10.75
CA PHE A 31 1.90 -21.05 -12.19
C PHE A 31 1.20 -19.83 -12.82
N LEU A 32 0.01 -19.48 -12.33
CA LEU A 32 -0.73 -18.31 -12.83
C LEU A 32 0.05 -17.01 -12.55
N ASP A 33 0.60 -16.86 -11.35
CA ASP A 33 1.42 -15.71 -10.97
C ASP A 33 2.67 -15.54 -11.85
N GLN A 34 3.25 -16.68 -12.29
CA GLN A 34 4.47 -16.70 -13.10
C GLN A 34 4.25 -16.33 -14.57
N VAL A 35 3.08 -16.67 -15.13
CA VAL A 35 2.75 -16.35 -16.53
C VAL A 35 2.18 -14.94 -16.69
N LEU A 36 1.78 -14.29 -15.60
CA LEU A 36 1.25 -12.93 -15.61
C LEU A 36 2.35 -11.91 -15.94
N THR A 37 1.97 -10.91 -16.73
CA THR A 37 2.86 -9.78 -17.07
C THR A 37 3.16 -8.98 -15.81
N PRO A 38 4.41 -8.51 -15.58
CA PRO A 38 4.78 -7.72 -14.40
C PRO A 38 4.24 -6.29 -14.46
N ILE A 39 2.92 -6.15 -14.37
CA ILE A 39 2.23 -4.86 -14.27
C ILE A 39 1.78 -4.60 -12.84
N PHE A 40 1.54 -3.33 -12.52
CA PHE A 40 0.94 -2.91 -11.27
C PHE A 40 -0.53 -2.56 -11.46
N ILE A 41 -1.34 -2.82 -10.43
CA ILE A 41 -2.76 -2.51 -10.37
C ILE A 41 -2.94 -1.28 -9.48
N PRO A 42 -3.19 -0.08 -10.06
CA PRO A 42 -3.45 1.12 -9.28
C PRO A 42 -4.94 1.25 -8.92
N ILE A 43 -5.23 1.61 -7.67
CA ILE A 43 -6.54 2.08 -7.21
C ILE A 43 -6.35 3.39 -6.44
N ILE A 44 -7.27 4.34 -6.64
CA ILE A 44 -7.35 5.58 -5.87
C ILE A 44 -8.74 5.65 -5.24
N ILE A 45 -8.81 5.83 -3.92
CA ILE A 45 -10.04 5.96 -3.15
C ILE A 45 -10.13 7.37 -2.60
N PHE A 46 -11.22 8.07 -2.93
CA PHE A 46 -11.46 9.44 -2.49
C PHE A 46 -12.41 9.46 -1.28
N TYR A 47 -11.99 10.14 -0.22
CA TYR A 47 -12.73 10.33 1.02
C TYR A 47 -13.07 11.82 1.18
N PRO A 48 -14.35 12.21 1.15
CA PRO A 48 -14.74 13.58 1.49
C PRO A 48 -14.48 13.84 2.97
N MET A 49 -14.08 15.06 3.32
CA MET A 49 -14.07 15.51 4.71
C MET A 49 -15.24 16.45 4.96
N ASP A 50 -16.40 15.88 5.30
CA ASP A 50 -17.59 16.62 5.71
C ASP A 50 -17.60 16.84 7.24
N GLY A 51 -17.72 18.10 7.69
CA GLY A 51 -18.07 18.45 9.08
C GLY A 51 -16.93 18.83 10.04
N ASP A 52 -17.31 19.48 11.15
CA ASP A 52 -16.51 20.16 12.21
C ASP A 52 -15.37 19.36 12.88
N VAL A 53 -15.20 18.07 12.54
CA VAL A 53 -14.15 17.23 13.11
C VAL A 53 -12.86 17.43 12.32
N LYS A 54 -12.12 18.48 12.69
CA LYS A 54 -10.71 18.64 12.33
C LYS A 54 -9.85 17.61 13.08
N VAL A 55 -9.95 16.32 12.72
CA VAL A 55 -8.84 15.41 13.08
C VAL A 55 -7.61 15.93 12.35
N ASP A 56 -6.51 16.05 13.08
CA ASP A 56 -5.27 16.56 12.52
C ASP A 56 -4.79 15.63 11.39
N THR A 57 -4.26 16.22 10.32
CA THR A 57 -3.76 15.44 9.17
C THR A 57 -2.60 14.54 9.61
N ILE A 58 -1.83 15.00 10.59
CA ILE A 58 -0.72 14.27 11.20
C ILE A 58 -1.24 13.03 11.95
N GLU A 59 -2.29 13.16 12.76
CA GLU A 59 -2.86 12.02 13.49
C GLU A 59 -3.37 10.93 12.54
N ARG A 60 -4.03 11.32 11.44
CA ARG A 60 -4.47 10.37 10.40
C ARG A 60 -3.29 9.67 9.74
N SER A 61 -2.25 10.42 9.38
CA SER A 61 -1.01 9.87 8.82
C SER A 61 -0.38 8.81 9.75
N ILE A 62 -0.21 9.16 11.03
CA ILE A 62 0.34 8.25 12.05
C ILE A 62 -0.52 6.99 12.16
N TRP A 63 -1.84 7.15 12.18
CA TRP A 63 -2.77 6.03 12.28
C TRP A 63 -2.72 5.12 11.04
N LEU A 64 -2.65 5.68 9.83
CA LEU A 64 -2.53 4.93 8.58
C LEU A 64 -1.21 4.14 8.50
N LYS A 65 -0.09 4.77 8.86
CA LYS A 65 1.22 4.08 8.91
C LYS A 65 1.20 2.91 9.91
N LYS A 66 0.60 3.13 11.10
CA LYS A 66 0.48 2.12 12.14
C LYS A 66 -0.40 0.95 11.71
N THR A 67 -1.59 1.23 11.17
CA THR A 67 -2.52 0.19 10.72
C THR A 67 -1.93 -0.60 9.56
N LEU A 68 -1.31 0.07 8.57
CA LEU A 68 -0.59 -0.60 7.49
C LEU A 68 0.50 -1.54 8.03
N SER A 69 1.32 -1.10 8.98
CA SER A 69 2.34 -1.94 9.62
C SER A 69 1.74 -3.18 10.28
N MET A 70 0.59 -3.05 10.94
CA MET A 70 -0.12 -4.18 11.57
C MET A 70 -0.72 -5.14 10.52
N THR A 71 -1.37 -4.61 9.48
CA THR A 71 -1.98 -5.39 8.40
C THR A 71 -0.91 -6.16 7.62
N LEU A 72 0.27 -5.58 7.39
CA LEU A 72 1.39 -6.26 6.72
C LEU A 72 1.88 -7.53 7.44
N VAL A 73 1.56 -7.74 8.72
CA VAL A 73 1.85 -9.02 9.39
C VAL A 73 1.03 -10.16 8.78
N GLN A 74 -0.23 -9.90 8.44
CA GLN A 74 -1.11 -10.89 7.81
C GLN A 74 -0.85 -11.01 6.30
N PHE A 75 -0.46 -9.89 5.69
CA PHE A 75 -0.15 -9.80 4.25
C PHE A 75 1.36 -9.69 4.00
N TYR A 76 2.15 -10.45 4.76
CA TYR A 76 3.62 -10.39 4.74
C TYR A 76 4.27 -10.51 3.36
N PRO A 77 3.73 -11.26 2.35
CA PRO A 77 4.35 -11.28 1.02
C PRO A 77 4.34 -9.92 0.32
N LEU A 78 3.39 -9.03 0.66
CA LEU A 78 3.32 -7.68 0.09
C LEU A 78 4.42 -6.75 0.61
N ALA A 79 5.01 -7.07 1.77
CA ALA A 79 6.10 -6.28 2.34
C ALA A 79 7.44 -6.50 1.62
N GLU A 80 7.47 -7.29 0.55
CA GLU A 80 8.70 -7.82 -0.02
C GLU A 80 8.79 -7.75 -1.54
N ARG A 81 9.85 -8.31 -2.12
CA ARG A 81 10.12 -8.27 -3.56
C ARG A 81 10.11 -9.68 -4.17
N VAL A 82 9.54 -9.80 -5.36
CA VAL A 82 9.53 -11.04 -6.14
C VAL A 82 10.96 -11.36 -6.61
N LYS A 83 11.38 -12.61 -6.45
CA LYS A 83 12.69 -13.12 -6.84
C LYS A 83 12.55 -14.19 -7.92
N ASP A 84 13.35 -14.04 -8.98
CA ASP A 84 13.47 -14.96 -10.12
C ASP A 84 12.16 -15.35 -10.82
N ASN A 85 11.07 -14.59 -10.62
CA ASN A 85 9.72 -14.99 -11.04
C ASN A 85 9.27 -16.34 -10.46
N LEU A 86 9.73 -16.74 -9.28
CA LEU A 86 9.42 -18.05 -8.70
C LEU A 86 8.83 -17.95 -7.29
N PHE A 87 9.33 -17.02 -6.49
CA PHE A 87 8.93 -16.86 -5.10
C PHE A 87 9.14 -15.43 -4.61
N ILE A 88 8.64 -15.15 -3.42
CA ILE A 88 8.90 -13.92 -2.66
C ILE A 88 9.71 -14.31 -1.42
N ASP A 89 10.83 -13.63 -1.23
CA ASP A 89 11.74 -13.81 -0.10
C ASP A 89 11.30 -12.87 1.02
N CYS A 90 10.58 -13.39 2.01
CA CYS A 90 9.83 -12.59 2.97
C CYS A 90 10.70 -12.07 4.13
N THR A 91 11.65 -11.17 3.87
CA THR A 91 12.64 -10.63 4.83
C THR A 91 12.25 -9.31 5.54
N ASP A 92 10.97 -8.93 5.49
CA ASP A 92 10.42 -7.70 6.07
C ASP A 92 11.11 -6.39 5.59
N GLN A 93 11.46 -6.28 4.29
CA GLN A 93 11.97 -5.03 3.70
C GLN A 93 10.99 -3.86 3.83
N GLY A 94 9.69 -4.14 3.74
CA GLY A 94 8.61 -3.17 3.84
C GLY A 94 8.12 -2.63 2.49
N VAL A 95 7.07 -1.80 2.58
CA VAL A 95 6.43 -1.14 1.45
C VAL A 95 6.74 0.36 1.44
N PRO A 96 6.93 0.98 0.26
CA PRO A 96 7.05 2.41 0.19
C PRO A 96 5.70 3.08 0.50
N TYR A 97 5.73 4.12 1.31
CA TYR A 97 4.57 4.93 1.69
C TYR A 97 4.88 6.40 1.39
N PHE A 98 4.00 7.04 0.62
CA PHE A 98 4.17 8.42 0.18
C PHE A 98 3.05 9.28 0.74
N GLU A 99 3.41 10.44 1.28
CA GLU A 99 2.44 11.49 1.59
C GLU A 99 2.65 12.64 0.63
N ALA A 100 1.57 13.07 0.00
CA ALA A 100 1.60 14.19 -0.92
C ALA A 100 0.46 15.16 -0.61
N GLN A 101 0.74 16.44 -0.81
CA GLN A 101 -0.26 17.50 -0.80
C GLN A 101 -0.54 17.95 -2.23
N VAL A 102 -1.82 18.05 -2.54
CA VAL A 102 -2.30 18.51 -3.85
C VAL A 102 -2.77 19.96 -3.70
N LYS A 103 -2.15 20.87 -4.44
CA LYS A 103 -2.57 22.28 -4.49
C LYS A 103 -3.67 22.40 -5.55
N CYS A 104 -4.92 22.24 -5.13
CA CYS A 104 -6.07 22.36 -6.02
C CYS A 104 -7.29 22.96 -5.30
N GLN A 105 -8.26 23.46 -6.08
CA GLN A 105 -9.51 24.03 -5.57
C GLN A 105 -10.55 22.95 -5.17
N LEU A 106 -10.19 21.67 -5.14
CA LEU A 106 -11.10 20.62 -4.67
C LEU A 106 -11.42 20.87 -3.19
N SER A 107 -12.69 20.71 -2.82
CA SER A 107 -13.16 20.73 -1.43
C SER A 107 -12.30 19.81 -0.56
N ASN A 108 -12.02 20.21 0.68
CA ASN A 108 -11.22 19.45 1.65
C ASN A 108 -11.54 17.94 1.60
N GLY A 109 -10.55 17.14 1.21
CA GLY A 109 -10.71 15.71 1.01
C GLY A 109 -9.36 15.00 1.04
N MET A 110 -9.39 13.70 1.25
CA MET A 110 -8.21 12.84 1.26
C MET A 110 -8.35 11.80 0.16
N ALA A 111 -7.25 11.49 -0.53
CA ALA A 111 -7.19 10.37 -1.45
C ALA A 111 -6.14 9.37 -0.94
N ILE A 112 -6.49 8.08 -0.97
CA ILE A 112 -5.55 6.99 -0.68
C ILE A 112 -5.31 6.25 -2.00
N GLY A 113 -4.05 6.25 -2.44
CA GLY A 113 -3.59 5.48 -3.60
C GLY A 113 -2.93 4.18 -3.15
N VAL A 114 -3.35 3.06 -3.73
CA VAL A 114 -2.75 1.74 -3.52
C VAL A 114 -2.32 1.17 -4.86
N CYS A 115 -1.11 0.62 -4.91
CA CYS A 115 -0.53 0.08 -6.13
C CYS A 115 0.17 -1.25 -5.81
N ILE A 116 -0.39 -2.35 -6.31
CA ILE A 116 0.11 -3.71 -6.02
C ILE A 116 0.47 -4.42 -7.33
N SER A 117 1.54 -5.21 -7.32
CA SER A 117 1.94 -6.04 -8.46
C SER A 117 0.88 -7.10 -8.76
N HIS A 118 0.43 -7.18 -10.02
CA HIS A 118 -0.51 -8.20 -10.48
C HIS A 118 0.07 -9.62 -10.37
N LYS A 119 1.40 -9.76 -10.18
CA LYS A 119 2.03 -11.06 -9.94
C LYS A 119 1.85 -11.61 -8.53
N VAL A 120 1.36 -10.78 -7.62
CA VAL A 120 1.23 -11.14 -6.19
C VAL A 120 -0.21 -11.07 -5.73
N ALA A 121 -1.03 -10.25 -6.41
CA ALA A 121 -2.43 -10.08 -6.08
C ALA A 121 -3.24 -9.87 -7.35
N ASP A 122 -4.40 -10.51 -7.42
CA ASP A 122 -5.46 -10.10 -8.34
C ASP A 122 -6.30 -8.96 -7.74
N ALA A 123 -7.34 -8.53 -8.48
CA ALA A 123 -8.23 -7.48 -8.01
C ALA A 123 -8.98 -7.86 -6.71
N SER A 124 -9.34 -9.13 -6.53
CA SER A 124 -10.01 -9.61 -5.31
C SER A 124 -9.05 -9.55 -4.13
N SER A 125 -7.81 -10.04 -4.28
CA SER A 125 -6.78 -9.98 -3.24
C SER A 125 -6.45 -8.53 -2.83
N MET A 126 -6.40 -7.61 -3.79
CA MET A 126 -6.21 -6.19 -3.50
C MET A 126 -7.36 -5.60 -2.67
N VAL A 127 -8.62 -5.92 -3.01
CA VAL A 127 -9.78 -5.49 -2.21
C VAL A 127 -9.76 -6.11 -0.81
N THR A 128 -9.35 -7.37 -0.69
CA THR A 128 -9.15 -8.02 0.62
C THR A 128 -8.10 -7.31 1.45
N PHE A 129 -6.99 -6.87 0.85
CA PHE A 129 -5.95 -6.11 1.54
C PHE A 129 -6.45 -4.74 2.01
N VAL A 130 -7.16 -4.00 1.14
CA VAL A 130 -7.70 -2.66 1.48
C VAL A 130 -8.74 -2.71 2.60
N ASN A 131 -9.47 -3.81 2.73
CA ASN A 131 -10.49 -4.01 3.77
C ASN A 131 -9.97 -4.68 5.05
N GLY A 132 -8.69 -5.09 5.08
CA GLY A 132 -8.08 -5.85 6.18
C GLY A 132 -7.48 -5.01 7.30
#